data_AF-A0A443ZHH6-F1
#
_entry.id   AF-A0A443ZHH6-F1
#
_cell.length_a   1.000
_cell.length_b   1.000
_cell.length_c   1.000
_cell.angle_alpha   90.00
_cell.angle_beta   90.00
_cell.angle_gamma   90.00
#
_symmetry.space_group_name_H-M   'P 1'
#
loop_
_entity.id
_entity.type
_entity.pdbx_description
1 polymer ?
#
loop_
_entity_poly.entity_id
_entity_poly.type
_entity_poly.pdbx_seq_one_letter_code
_entity_poly.pdbx_strand_id
1 'polypeptide(L)'
;MPTNLRAIRCPTLVRLQVFIDQGCDVPRAQDAALPMASLSVPLATARDAQLLEPWYIHQALGANAEYERFAVALRSSEEYWLVHYLLEQGGRQDSLQMLARRYGVSVSHFRRLCRQALGGATKPALRNWRVARALLEVIREGRSLTEVAQNQGYCSSSHLSRDVRELLGVAPSQLGNIAGVMCS
;
A
#
# COMPACT_ATOMS: atom_id res chain seq x y z
N MET A 1 -10.57 -31.59 15.72
CA MET A 1 -11.55 -30.57 16.16
C MET A 1 -11.61 -29.52 15.05
N PRO A 2 -12.78 -29.12 14.54
CA PRO A 2 -12.82 -28.31 13.33
C PRO A 2 -12.30 -26.91 13.65
N THR A 3 -11.11 -26.62 13.12
CA THR A 3 -10.60 -25.27 12.93
C THR A 3 -11.68 -24.51 12.17
N ASN A 4 -12.29 -23.49 12.79
CA ASN A 4 -13.28 -22.64 12.13
C ASN A 4 -12.57 -21.86 11.00
N LEU A 5 -12.42 -22.50 9.84
CA LEU A 5 -11.85 -21.91 8.64
C LEU A 5 -12.92 -20.99 8.04
N ARG A 6 -12.77 -19.70 8.29
CA ARG A 6 -13.59 -18.68 7.63
C ARG A 6 -12.80 -18.15 6.44
N ALA A 7 -13.36 -18.28 5.24
CA ALA A 7 -12.85 -17.56 4.08
C ALA A 7 -13.08 -16.06 4.30
N ILE A 8 -12.05 -15.34 4.70
CA ILE A 8 -12.10 -13.88 4.82
C ILE A 8 -11.50 -13.32 3.52
N ARG A 9 -12.37 -12.87 2.61
CA ARG A 9 -11.93 -11.90 1.59
C ARG A 9 -11.67 -10.60 2.31
N CYS A 10 -10.41 -10.32 2.61
CA CYS A 10 -9.98 -9.12 3.33
C CYS A 10 -9.17 -8.22 2.39
N PRO A 11 -9.79 -7.26 1.68
CA PRO A 11 -9.08 -6.29 0.86
C PRO A 11 -8.00 -5.53 1.65
N THR A 12 -8.25 -5.33 2.95
CA THR A 12 -7.30 -4.72 3.88
C THR A 12 -5.97 -5.50 3.96
N LEU A 13 -6.01 -6.81 4.18
CA LEU A 13 -4.80 -7.63 4.27
C LEU A 13 -4.06 -7.72 2.93
N VAL A 14 -4.79 -7.83 1.81
CA VAL A 14 -4.19 -7.79 0.47
C VAL A 14 -3.43 -6.48 0.27
N ARG A 15 -4.08 -5.35 0.58
CA ARG A 15 -3.45 -4.02 0.45
C ARG A 15 -2.25 -3.87 1.38
N LEU A 16 -2.35 -4.37 2.61
CA LEU A 16 -1.27 -4.31 3.59
C LEU A 16 -0.08 -5.18 3.15
N GLN A 17 -0.33 -6.35 2.56
CA GLN A 17 0.71 -7.19 1.97
C GLN A 17 1.46 -6.48 0.85
N VAL A 18 0.77 -5.78 -0.04
CA VAL A 18 1.42 -4.98 -1.09
C VAL A 18 2.35 -3.93 -0.49
N PHE A 19 1.95 -3.26 0.60
CA PHE A 19 2.80 -2.26 1.25
C PHE A 19 4.01 -2.87 1.95
N ILE A 20 3.85 -4.02 2.62
CA ILE A 20 4.97 -4.76 3.22
C ILE A 20 5.98 -5.14 2.14
N ASP A 21 5.52 -5.75 1.04
CA ASP A 21 6.39 -6.22 -0.04
C ASP A 21 7.17 -5.05 -0.70
N GLN A 22 6.56 -3.86 -0.79
CA GLN A 22 7.20 -2.65 -1.32
C GLN A 22 8.17 -1.98 -0.32
N GLY A 23 7.95 -2.17 0.99
CA GLY A 23 8.82 -1.61 2.03
C GLY A 23 10.07 -2.45 2.31
N CYS A 24 9.98 -3.77 2.16
CA CYS A 24 11.02 -4.72 2.57
C CYS A 24 11.97 -5.16 1.44
N ASP A 25 11.81 -4.64 0.21
CA ASP A 25 12.62 -5.00 -0.98
C ASP A 25 12.76 -6.53 -1.16
N VAL A 26 11.68 -7.27 -0.89
CA VAL A 26 11.68 -8.73 -0.89
C VAL A 26 11.80 -9.24 -2.33
N PRO A 27 12.82 -10.06 -2.67
CA PRO A 27 12.95 -10.66 -3.99
C PRO A 27 11.69 -11.42 -4.36
N ARG A 28 11.06 -10.97 -5.46
CA ARG A 28 9.78 -11.48 -5.95
C ARG A 28 9.95 -12.86 -6.57
N ALA A 29 9.87 -13.91 -5.76
CA ALA A 29 9.61 -15.23 -6.29
C ALA A 29 8.11 -15.30 -6.65
N GLN A 30 7.82 -15.51 -7.95
CA GLN A 30 6.52 -16.02 -8.38
C GLN A 30 6.43 -17.47 -7.89
N ASP A 31 6.31 -17.67 -6.59
CA ASP A 31 6.23 -19.00 -6.03
C ASP A 31 4.88 -19.61 -6.40
N ALA A 32 4.96 -20.88 -6.82
CA ALA A 32 3.83 -21.66 -7.29
C ALA A 32 2.64 -21.53 -6.34
N ALA A 33 1.48 -21.18 -6.91
CA ALA A 33 0.24 -20.96 -6.17
C ALA A 33 -0.06 -22.14 -5.25
N LEU A 34 0.09 -21.94 -3.94
CA LEU A 34 -0.56 -22.78 -2.96
C LEU A 34 -2.03 -22.33 -2.91
N PRO A 35 -2.99 -23.13 -3.40
CA PRO A 35 -4.37 -22.66 -3.58
C PRO A 35 -5.11 -22.41 -2.26
N MET A 36 -4.56 -22.88 -1.13
CA MET A 36 -5.16 -22.77 0.19
C MET A 36 -4.07 -22.55 1.24
N ALA A 37 -4.07 -21.38 1.87
CA ALA A 37 -3.27 -21.09 3.05
C ALA A 37 -4.15 -20.50 4.15
N SER A 38 -3.78 -20.78 5.41
CA SER A 38 -4.43 -20.22 6.58
C SER A 38 -3.38 -19.60 7.48
N LEU A 39 -3.75 -18.48 8.10
CA LEU A 39 -2.98 -17.85 9.16
C LEU A 39 -3.82 -17.84 10.43
N SER A 40 -3.30 -18.46 11.48
CA SER A 40 -3.95 -18.58 12.78
C SER A 40 -4.01 -17.22 13.45
N VAL A 41 -5.22 -16.66 13.54
CA VAL A 41 -5.47 -15.32 14.12
C VAL A 41 -6.29 -15.44 15.41
N PRO A 42 -5.94 -14.72 16.49
CA PRO A 42 -6.78 -14.65 17.68
C PRO A 42 -8.17 -14.11 17.33
N LEU A 43 -9.24 -14.72 17.87
CA LEU A 43 -10.62 -14.36 17.51
C LEU A 43 -10.98 -12.89 17.80
N ALA A 44 -10.41 -12.31 18.85
CA ALA A 44 -10.57 -10.89 19.16
C ALA A 44 -10.00 -10.00 18.03
N THR A 45 -8.77 -10.31 17.60
CA THR A 45 -8.10 -9.65 16.47
C THR A 45 -8.85 -9.85 15.16
N ALA A 46 -9.37 -11.06 14.90
CA ALA A 46 -10.10 -11.35 13.67
C ALA A 46 -11.43 -10.57 13.53
N ARG A 47 -11.98 -10.08 14.65
CA ARG A 47 -13.23 -9.32 14.69
C ARG A 47 -13.04 -7.81 14.76
N ASP A 48 -11.82 -7.36 15.05
CA ASP A 48 -11.50 -5.95 15.21
C ASP A 48 -10.49 -5.50 14.14
N ALA A 49 -10.96 -4.67 13.22
CA ALA A 49 -10.13 -4.13 12.15
C ALA A 49 -8.95 -3.29 12.67
N GLN A 50 -9.09 -2.64 13.84
CA GLN A 50 -8.02 -1.84 14.44
C GLN A 50 -6.89 -2.70 14.99
N LEU A 51 -7.19 -3.95 15.38
CA LEU A 51 -6.20 -4.89 15.88
C LEU A 51 -5.61 -5.76 14.76
N LEU A 52 -6.36 -5.97 13.69
CA LEU A 52 -5.97 -6.86 12.60
C LEU A 52 -4.73 -6.37 11.84
N GLU A 53 -4.68 -5.08 11.47
CA GLU A 53 -3.55 -4.52 10.72
C GLU A 53 -2.23 -4.58 11.51
N PRO A 54 -2.15 -4.07 12.77
CA PRO A 54 -0.91 -4.15 13.56
C PRO A 54 -0.47 -5.59 13.82
N TRP A 55 -1.42 -6.49 14.08
CA TRP A 55 -1.12 -7.90 14.28
C TRP A 55 -0.52 -8.54 13.02
N TYR A 56 -1.05 -8.24 11.84
CA TYR A 56 -0.54 -8.78 10.59
C TYR A 56 0.88 -8.26 10.29
N ILE A 57 1.13 -6.97 10.54
CA ILE A 57 2.48 -6.38 10.44
C ILE A 57 3.45 -7.11 11.37
N HIS A 58 3.06 -7.38 12.61
CA HIS A 58 3.91 -8.11 13.56
C HIS A 58 4.25 -9.53 13.06
N GLN A 59 3.30 -10.23 12.40
CA GLN A 59 3.59 -11.52 11.78
C GLN A 59 4.61 -11.40 10.64
N ALA A 60 4.48 -10.36 9.82
CA ALA A 60 5.41 -10.09 8.72
C ALA A 60 6.83 -9.79 9.21
N LEU A 61 6.97 -9.01 10.28
CA LEU A 61 8.27 -8.72 10.89
C LEU A 61 8.93 -9.95 11.51
N GLY A 62 8.13 -10.90 12.00
CA GLY A 62 8.62 -12.18 12.51
C GLY A 62 8.99 -13.20 11.42
N ALA A 63 8.58 -12.97 10.16
CA ALA A 63 8.88 -13.79 8.98
C ALA A 63 8.69 -15.31 9.18
N ASN A 64 7.62 -15.73 9.87
CA ASN A 64 7.39 -17.13 10.14
C ASN A 64 6.79 -17.87 8.92
N ALA A 65 6.96 -19.19 8.86
CA ALA A 65 6.53 -19.99 7.71
C ALA A 65 5.01 -20.01 7.49
N GLU A 66 4.21 -19.76 8.52
CA GLU A 66 2.74 -19.67 8.38
C GLU A 66 2.33 -18.37 7.69
N TYR A 67 2.93 -17.26 8.11
CA TYR A 67 2.81 -15.96 7.45
C TYR A 67 3.25 -16.04 5.99
N GLU A 68 4.41 -16.63 5.68
CA GLU A 68 4.90 -16.68 4.29
C GLU A 68 3.95 -17.45 3.36
N ARG A 69 3.42 -18.59 3.80
CA ARG A 69 2.41 -19.34 3.03
C ARG A 69 1.15 -18.51 2.80
N PHE A 70 0.70 -17.78 3.82
CA PHE A 70 -0.47 -16.91 3.70
C PHE A 70 -0.20 -15.71 2.78
N ALA A 71 0.98 -15.10 2.87
CA ALA A 71 1.41 -14.01 2.00
C ALA A 71 1.49 -14.45 0.53
N VAL A 72 2.03 -15.64 0.24
CA VAL A 72 2.01 -16.24 -1.12
C VAL A 72 0.58 -16.39 -1.63
N ALA A 73 -0.35 -16.86 -0.80
CA ALA A 73 -1.76 -16.95 -1.19
C ALA A 73 -2.37 -15.57 -1.50
N LEU A 74 -2.07 -14.53 -0.71
CA LEU A 74 -2.51 -13.17 -1.00
C LEU A 74 -1.93 -12.64 -2.33
N ARG A 75 -0.64 -12.89 -2.59
CA ARG A 75 0.07 -12.51 -3.82
C ARG A 75 -0.51 -13.17 -5.09
N SER A 76 -1.23 -14.27 -4.94
CA SER A 76 -1.89 -14.95 -6.06
C SER A 76 -3.22 -14.31 -6.50
N SER A 77 -3.75 -13.35 -5.73
CA SER A 77 -5.04 -12.70 -6.02
C SER A 77 -4.94 -11.59 -7.08
N GLU A 78 -6.01 -11.39 -7.86
CA GLU A 78 -6.09 -10.26 -8.81
C GLU A 78 -6.06 -8.92 -8.06
N GLU A 79 -6.68 -8.85 -6.89
CA GLU A 79 -6.69 -7.65 -6.06
C GLU A 79 -5.29 -7.22 -5.64
N TYR A 80 -4.39 -8.17 -5.33
CA TYR A 80 -3.00 -7.88 -5.02
C TYR A 80 -2.30 -7.18 -6.19
N TRP A 81 -2.37 -7.78 -7.38
CA TRP A 81 -1.72 -7.25 -8.58
C TRP A 81 -2.31 -5.91 -9.01
N LEU A 82 -3.61 -5.69 -8.83
CA LEU A 82 -4.23 -4.40 -9.08
C LEU A 82 -3.70 -3.32 -8.13
N VAL A 83 -3.66 -3.59 -6.82
CA VAL A 83 -3.16 -2.62 -5.83
C VAL A 83 -1.68 -2.35 -6.05
N HIS A 84 -0.91 -3.39 -6.34
CA HIS A 84 0.50 -3.28 -6.68
C HIS A 84 0.74 -2.41 -7.93
N TYR A 85 0.00 -2.67 -9.01
CA TYR A 85 0.03 -1.85 -10.23
C TYR A 85 -0.36 -0.39 -9.95
N LEU A 86 -1.42 -0.16 -9.18
CA LEU A 86 -1.86 1.19 -8.80
C LEU A 86 -0.82 1.91 -7.95
N LEU A 87 -0.13 1.18 -7.08
CA LEU A 87 0.96 1.71 -6.30
C LEU A 87 2.08 2.09 -7.28
N GLU A 88 2.67 1.17 -8.03
CA GLU A 88 3.78 1.45 -8.95
C GLU A 88 3.49 2.58 -9.95
N GLN A 89 2.31 2.59 -10.59
CA GLN A 89 1.99 3.52 -11.67
C GLN A 89 1.22 4.77 -11.23
N GLY A 90 0.49 4.72 -10.12
CA GLY A 90 -0.43 5.79 -9.68
C GLY A 90 0.22 7.04 -9.10
N GLY A 91 1.55 7.08 -9.01
CA GLY A 91 2.32 8.28 -8.65
C GLY A 91 2.56 9.24 -9.82
N ARG A 92 2.43 8.76 -11.06
CA ARG A 92 2.58 9.58 -12.27
C ARG A 92 1.27 10.37 -12.49
N GLN A 93 1.29 11.49 -13.21
CA GLN A 93 0.12 12.33 -13.56
C GLN A 93 -0.90 11.62 -14.49
N ASP A 94 -1.00 10.31 -14.36
CA ASP A 94 -1.64 9.40 -15.27
C ASP A 94 -3.14 9.37 -14.96
N SER A 95 -3.95 9.75 -15.96
CA SER A 95 -5.40 9.69 -15.79
C SER A 95 -5.83 8.24 -15.54
N LEU A 96 -6.93 8.07 -14.80
CA LEU A 96 -7.52 6.75 -14.55
C LEU A 96 -7.87 6.00 -15.86
N GLN A 97 -8.12 6.75 -16.93
CA GLN A 97 -8.35 6.19 -18.27
C GLN A 97 -7.07 5.56 -18.83
N MET A 98 -5.92 6.22 -18.66
CA MET A 98 -4.63 5.69 -19.11
C MET A 98 -4.17 4.50 -18.26
N LEU A 99 -4.43 4.53 -16.95
CA LEU A 99 -4.20 3.39 -16.07
C LEU A 99 -5.05 2.19 -16.48
N ALA A 100 -6.34 2.38 -16.77
CA ALA A 100 -7.22 1.31 -17.23
C ALA A 100 -6.77 0.71 -18.58
N ARG A 101 -6.40 1.56 -19.55
CA ARG A 101 -5.91 1.11 -20.86
C ARG A 101 -4.65 0.25 -20.74
N ARG A 102 -3.68 0.68 -19.93
CA ARG A 102 -2.44 -0.09 -19.69
C ARG A 102 -2.68 -1.37 -18.90
N TYR A 103 -3.67 -1.38 -18.00
CA TYR A 103 -4.10 -2.58 -17.30
C TYR A 103 -4.88 -3.57 -18.21
N GLY A 104 -5.28 -3.15 -19.42
CA GLY A 104 -5.93 -4.03 -20.40
C GLY A 104 -7.44 -4.21 -20.20
N VAL A 105 -8.11 -3.32 -19.45
CA VAL A 105 -9.56 -3.40 -19.18
C VAL A 105 -10.29 -2.10 -19.53
N SER A 106 -11.62 -2.19 -19.66
CA SER A 106 -12.44 -0.98 -19.84
C SER A 106 -12.36 -0.06 -18.62
N VAL A 107 -12.48 1.25 -18.84
CA VAL A 107 -12.40 2.26 -17.74
C VAL A 107 -13.46 2.01 -16.67
N SER A 108 -14.66 1.58 -17.07
CA SER A 108 -15.75 1.24 -16.15
C SER A 108 -15.43 0.01 -15.31
N HIS A 109 -14.84 -1.02 -15.91
CA HIS A 109 -14.39 -2.21 -15.20
C HIS A 109 -13.25 -1.85 -14.21
N PHE A 110 -12.24 -1.12 -14.68
CA PHE A 110 -11.12 -0.67 -13.85
C PHE A 110 -11.58 0.10 -12.61
N ARG A 111 -12.50 1.06 -12.78
CA ARG A 111 -13.08 1.82 -11.66
C ARG A 111 -13.76 0.93 -10.61
N ARG A 112 -14.43 -0.14 -11.06
CA ARG A 112 -15.09 -1.10 -10.17
C ARG A 112 -14.05 -1.89 -9.39
N LEU A 113 -13.05 -2.44 -10.07
CA LEU A 113 -11.94 -3.16 -9.48
C LEU A 113 -11.22 -2.30 -8.43
N CYS A 114 -10.87 -1.06 -8.77
CA CYS A 114 -10.21 -0.15 -7.83
C CYS A 114 -11.08 0.14 -6.61
N ARG A 115 -12.39 0.35 -6.78
CA ARG A 115 -13.28 0.62 -5.63
C ARG A 115 -13.37 -0.58 -4.69
N GLN A 116 -13.44 -1.79 -5.25
CA GLN A 116 -13.49 -3.03 -4.48
C GLN A 116 -12.18 -3.27 -3.72
N ALA A 117 -11.04 -3.12 -4.39
CA ALA A 117 -9.72 -3.35 -3.79
C ALA A 117 -9.34 -2.28 -2.75
N LEU A 118 -9.75 -1.02 -2.95
CA LEU A 118 -9.38 0.09 -2.07
C LEU A 118 -10.41 0.38 -0.97
N GLY A 119 -11.59 -0.22 -1.04
CA GLY A 119 -12.69 0.03 -0.11
C GLY A 119 -13.31 1.43 -0.22
N GLY A 120 -13.03 2.17 -1.30
CA GLY A 120 -13.45 3.57 -1.42
C GLY A 120 -13.10 4.24 -2.75
N ALA A 121 -13.04 5.58 -2.73
CA ALA A 121 -12.73 6.36 -3.92
C ALA A 121 -11.25 6.22 -4.32
N THR A 122 -10.99 5.90 -5.59
CA THR A 122 -9.65 5.64 -6.12
C THR A 122 -8.74 6.87 -6.10
N LYS A 123 -9.26 8.05 -6.48
CA LYS A 123 -8.46 9.27 -6.59
C LYS A 123 -7.86 9.72 -5.24
N PRO A 124 -8.63 9.81 -4.13
CA PRO A 124 -8.07 10.11 -2.82
C PRO A 124 -6.99 9.10 -2.38
N ALA A 125 -7.21 7.80 -2.59
CA ALA A 125 -6.22 6.78 -2.23
C ALA A 125 -4.89 6.98 -2.97
N LEU A 126 -4.93 7.19 -4.30
CA LEU A 126 -3.74 7.45 -5.10
C LEU A 126 -3.03 8.75 -4.68
N ARG A 127 -3.80 9.80 -4.37
CA ARG A 127 -3.24 11.05 -3.82
C ARG A 127 -2.51 10.80 -2.50
N ASN A 128 -3.11 10.06 -1.58
CA ASN A 128 -2.51 9.77 -0.28
C ASN A 128 -1.21 8.98 -0.43
N TRP A 129 -1.17 8.00 -1.34
CA TRP A 129 0.05 7.22 -1.61
C TRP A 129 1.14 8.05 -2.26
N ARG A 130 0.80 8.96 -3.18
CA ARG A 130 1.74 9.91 -3.77
C ARG A 130 2.36 10.82 -2.71
N VAL A 131 1.55 11.33 -1.79
CA VAL A 131 2.05 12.11 -0.65
C VAL A 131 2.97 11.25 0.21
N ALA A 132 2.55 10.04 0.61
CA ALA A 132 3.38 9.16 1.43
C ALA A 132 4.75 8.86 0.77
N ARG A 133 4.80 8.64 -0.54
CA ARG A 133 6.04 8.46 -1.29
C ARG A 133 6.93 9.70 -1.28
N ALA A 134 6.34 10.87 -1.52
CA ALA A 134 7.06 12.13 -1.44
C ALA A 134 7.72 12.29 -0.07
N LEU A 135 7.02 11.96 1.01
CA LEU A 135 7.58 12.00 2.36
C LEU A 135 8.71 11.00 2.55
N LEU A 136 8.57 9.77 2.05
CA LEU A 136 9.62 8.76 2.13
C LEU A 136 10.87 9.20 1.37
N GLU A 137 10.75 9.83 0.19
CA GLU A 137 11.91 10.39 -0.52
C GLU A 137 12.59 11.51 0.28
N VAL A 138 11.82 12.43 0.87
CA VAL A 138 12.37 13.50 1.72
C VAL A 138 13.12 12.91 2.92
N ILE A 139 12.51 11.94 3.62
CA ILE A 139 13.05 11.37 4.86
C ILE A 139 14.26 10.47 4.59
N ARG A 140 14.16 9.58 3.60
CA ARG A 140 15.20 8.57 3.34
C ARG A 140 16.39 9.13 2.57
N GLU A 141 16.14 10.08 1.67
CA GLU A 141 17.14 10.53 0.70
C GLU A 141 17.59 11.98 0.93
N GLY A 142 16.97 12.70 1.88
CA GLY A 142 17.30 14.10 2.17
C GLY A 142 17.01 15.06 1.01
N ARG A 143 16.23 14.63 0.01
CA ARG A 143 15.93 15.42 -1.19
C ARG A 143 15.16 16.69 -0.84
N SER A 144 15.40 17.74 -1.60
CA SER A 144 14.65 18.98 -1.45
C SER A 144 13.18 18.79 -1.85
N LEU A 145 12.28 19.58 -1.25
CA LEU A 145 10.85 19.55 -1.59
C LEU A 145 10.57 19.83 -3.07
N THR A 146 11.46 20.57 -3.75
CA THR A 146 11.35 20.88 -5.17
C THR A 146 11.66 19.65 -6.03
N GLU A 147 12.73 18.92 -5.73
CA GLU A 147 13.10 17.70 -6.45
C GLU A 147 12.04 16.62 -6.25
N VAL A 148 11.60 16.42 -5.01
CA VAL A 148 10.54 15.44 -4.69
C VAL A 148 9.23 15.79 -5.39
N ALA A 149 8.85 17.08 -5.41
CA ALA A 149 7.67 17.51 -6.16
C ALA A 149 7.77 17.13 -7.63
N GLN A 150 8.91 17.38 -8.27
CA GLN A 150 9.11 17.04 -9.68
C GLN A 150 9.06 15.52 -9.94
N ASN A 151 9.73 14.72 -9.10
CA ASN A 151 9.76 13.26 -9.22
C ASN A 151 8.39 12.61 -9.04
N GLN A 152 7.59 13.16 -8.12
CA GLN A 152 6.24 12.70 -7.82
C GLN A 152 5.18 13.37 -8.72
N GLY A 153 5.60 14.10 -9.75
CA GLY A 153 4.72 14.68 -10.76
C GLY A 153 3.88 15.86 -10.28
N TYR A 154 4.28 16.57 -9.22
CA TYR A 154 3.66 17.83 -8.81
C TYR A 154 4.13 18.99 -9.69
N CYS A 155 3.21 19.94 -9.95
CA CYS A 155 3.55 21.16 -10.70
C CYS A 155 4.52 22.08 -9.96
N SER A 156 4.59 21.98 -8.63
CA SER A 156 5.49 22.77 -7.77
C SER A 156 5.60 22.18 -6.35
N SER A 157 6.64 22.57 -5.63
CA SER A 157 6.82 22.27 -4.19
C SER A 157 5.69 22.83 -3.33
N SER A 158 5.06 23.95 -3.72
CA SER A 158 3.88 24.50 -3.03
C SER A 158 2.64 23.61 -3.17
N HIS A 159 2.45 22.98 -4.34
CA HIS A 159 1.34 22.04 -4.55
C HIS A 159 1.53 20.78 -3.69
N LEU A 160 2.75 20.23 -3.67
CA LEU A 160 3.12 19.15 -2.75
C LEU A 160 2.89 19.56 -1.29
N SER A 161 3.32 20.76 -0.89
CA SER A 161 3.20 21.23 0.49
C SER A 161 1.75 21.36 0.96
N ARG A 162 0.84 21.81 0.07
CA ARG A 162 -0.60 21.84 0.36
C ARG A 162 -1.14 20.43 0.55
N ASP A 163 -0.80 19.50 -0.34
CA ASP A 163 -1.23 18.11 -0.26
C ASP A 163 -0.75 17.41 1.02
N VAL A 164 0.52 17.62 1.40
CA VAL A 164 1.10 17.09 2.66
C VAL A 164 0.37 17.65 3.87
N ARG A 165 0.13 18.98 3.90
CA ARG A 165 -0.55 19.63 5.04
C ARG A 165 -2.00 19.18 5.18
N GLU A 166 -2.70 18.98 4.07
CA GLU A 166 -4.08 18.48 4.10
C GLU A 166 -4.15 17.02 4.59
N LEU A 167 -3.14 16.21 4.25
CA LEU A 167 -3.11 14.79 4.63
C LEU A 167 -2.64 14.55 6.07
N LEU A 168 -1.63 15.28 6.54
CA LEU A 168 -0.98 15.03 7.83
C LEU A 168 -1.32 16.05 8.90
N GLY A 169 -1.96 17.17 8.55
CA GLY A 169 -2.19 18.30 9.46
C GLY A 169 -0.92 19.12 9.79
N VAL A 170 0.26 18.68 9.36
CA VAL A 170 1.56 19.34 9.61
C VAL A 170 2.26 19.74 8.31
N ALA A 171 3.10 20.77 8.34
CA ALA A 171 3.83 21.23 7.17
C ALA A 171 5.02 20.30 6.84
N PRO A 172 5.34 20.05 5.55
CA PRO A 172 6.45 19.19 5.18
C PRO A 172 7.82 19.62 5.74
N SER A 173 8.01 20.93 5.95
CA SER A 173 9.23 21.48 6.56
C SER A 173 9.45 21.00 8.01
N GLN A 174 8.39 20.60 8.71
CA GLN A 174 8.50 20.03 10.06
C GLN A 174 8.86 18.54 10.04
N LEU A 175 8.66 17.84 8.92
CA LEU A 175 8.96 16.41 8.79
C LEU A 175 10.47 16.16 8.63
N GLY A 176 11.20 17.10 8.01
CA GLY A 176 12.66 17.05 7.94
C GLY A 176 13.34 17.08 9.32
N ASN A 177 12.72 17.72 10.32
CA ASN A 177 13.21 17.72 11.70
C ASN A 177 12.95 16.39 12.44
N ILE A 178 11.95 15.60 12.03
CA ILE A 178 11.68 14.28 12.65
C ILE A 178 12.72 13.25 12.21
N ALA A 179 13.18 13.33 10.95
CA ALA A 179 14.28 12.48 10.46
C ALA A 179 15.61 12.73 11.20
N GLY A 180 15.86 13.98 11.63
CA GLY A 180 17.03 14.32 12.46
C GLY A 180 17.00 13.71 13.87
N VAL A 181 15.81 13.45 14.41
CA VAL A 181 15.63 12.91 15.78
C VAL A 181 15.70 11.38 15.83
N MET A 182 15.48 10.67 14.72
CA MET A 182 15.62 9.20 14.66
C MET A 182 17.04 8.72 14.28
N CYS A 183 17.92 9.64 13.87
CA CYS A 183 19.33 9.38 13.56
C CYS A 183 20.32 10.03 14.55
N SER A 184 19.84 10.58 15.67
CA SER A 184 20.68 11.12 16.75
C SER A 184 20.65 10.22 17.99
#